data_AF-A0A382PSJ2-F1
#
_entry.id   AF-A0A382PSJ2-F1
#
_cell.length_a   1.000
_cell.length_b   1.000
_cell.length_c   1.000
_cell.angle_alpha   90.00
_cell.angle_beta   90.00
_cell.angle_gamma   90.00
#
_symmetry.space_group_name_H-M   'P 1'
#
loop_
_entity.id
_entity.type
_entity.pdbx_description
1 polymer ?
#
loop_
_entity_poly.entity_id
_entity_poly.type
_entity_poly.pdbx_seq_one_letter_code
_entity_poly.pdbx_strand_id
1 'polypeptide(L)' 'FPNTNEVNHEFEPGMNRWLSARDMAELTACCLEAPNPQFGVFYGVSKGAEEKWDISNAKELVGWEPKDKGAS' A
#
# COMPACT_ATOMS: atom_id res chain seq x y z
N PHE A 1 -7.62 2.90 -30.02
CA PHE A 1 -7.98 2.64 -28.61
C PHE A 1 -8.58 3.92 -28.06
N PRO A 2 -9.84 3.92 -27.55
CA PRO A 2 -10.45 5.15 -27.08
C PRO A 2 -9.66 5.69 -25.88
N ASN A 3 -9.45 7.01 -25.89
CA ASN A 3 -8.72 7.74 -24.87
C ASN A 3 -9.69 7.96 -23.68
N THR A 4 -9.62 7.11 -22.66
CA THR A 4 -10.36 7.32 -21.41
C THR A 4 -9.56 8.25 -20.52
N ASN A 5 -9.76 9.56 -20.69
CA ASN A 5 -9.25 10.59 -19.78
C ASN A 5 -9.94 10.56 -18.41
N GLU A 6 -10.86 9.62 -18.17
CA GLU A 6 -11.42 9.36 -16.86
C GLU A 6 -10.40 8.58 -16.03
N VAL A 7 -9.74 9.28 -15.11
CA VAL A 7 -8.99 8.62 -14.04
C VAL A 7 -10.02 8.01 -13.10
N ASN A 8 -10.43 6.77 -13.40
CA ASN A 8 -11.30 6.03 -12.51
C ASN A 8 -10.47 5.61 -11.30
N HIS A 9 -10.65 6.33 -10.18
CA HIS A 9 -9.98 6.04 -8.91
C HIS A 9 -10.65 4.87 -8.16
N GLU A 10 -11.80 4.41 -8.65
CA GLU A 10 -12.51 3.26 -8.11
C GLU A 10 -11.90 1.99 -8.69
N PHE A 11 -11.32 1.19 -7.81
CA PHE A 11 -10.86 -0.15 -8.11
C PHE A 11 -11.91 -1.15 -7.63
N GLU A 12 -12.05 -2.26 -8.36
CA GLU A 12 -12.76 -3.43 -7.83
C GLU A 12 -12.23 -3.76 -6.42
N PRO A 13 -13.08 -4.20 -5.48
CA PRO A 13 -12.63 -4.58 -4.14
C PRO A 13 -11.42 -5.53 -4.21
N GLY A 14 -10.36 -5.24 -3.47
CA GLY A 14 -9.13 -6.03 -3.47
C GLY A 14 -8.15 -5.72 -4.62
N MET A 15 -8.52 -4.90 -5.61
CA MET A 15 -7.67 -4.55 -6.77
C MET A 15 -7.00 -3.18 -6.69
N ASN A 16 -7.04 -2.50 -5.54
CA ASN A 16 -6.46 -1.17 -5.36
C ASN A 16 -4.97 -1.13 -5.74
N ARG A 17 -4.55 0.02 -6.26
CA ARG A 17 -3.14 0.32 -6.62
C ARG A 17 -2.68 1.67 -6.07
N TRP A 18 -3.57 2.37 -5.38
CA TRP A 18 -3.32 3.68 -4.83
C TRP A 18 -2.59 3.58 -3.49
N LEU A 19 -1.69 4.52 -3.27
CA LEU A 19 -0.94 4.70 -2.02
C LEU A 19 -1.12 6.15 -1.58
N SER A 20 -1.66 6.35 -0.38
CA SER A 20 -1.74 7.68 0.21
C SER A 20 -0.38 8.19 0.65
N ALA A 21 -0.23 9.52 0.73
CA ALA A 21 0.99 10.12 1.27
C ALA A 21 1.24 9.75 2.74
N ARG A 22 0.18 9.56 3.54
CA ARG A 22 0.29 9.12 4.94
C ARG A 22 0.79 7.69 5.02
N ASP A 23 0.18 6.77 4.29
CA ASP A 23 0.56 5.36 4.30
C ASP A 23 2.00 5.18 3.78
N MET A 24 2.42 5.97 2.79
CA MET A 24 3.82 6.01 2.32
C MET A 24 4.80 6.47 3.41
N ALA A 25 4.46 7.56 4.11
CA ALA A 25 5.29 8.10 5.18
C ALA A 25 5.36 7.14 6.37
N GLU A 26 4.24 6.53 6.75
CA GLU A 26 4.17 5.55 7.84
C GLU A 26 4.98 4.29 7.52
N LEU A 27 4.90 3.73 6.30
CA LEU A 27 5.73 2.58 5.91
C LEU A 27 7.21 2.93 6.01
N THR A 28 7.59 4.12 5.55
CA THR A 28 8.98 4.60 5.64
C THR A 28 9.42 4.72 7.11
N ALA A 29 8.57 5.28 7.98
CA ALA A 29 8.85 5.41 9.41
C ALA A 29 9.03 4.03 10.07
N CYS A 30 8.13 3.08 9.79
CA CYS A 30 8.23 1.69 10.26
C CYS A 30 9.56 1.03 9.83
N CYS A 31 10.02 1.25 8.59
CA CYS A 31 11.31 0.74 8.14
C CYS A 31 12.50 1.36 8.88
N LEU A 32 12.43 2.65 9.24
CA LEU A 32 13.49 3.34 9.99
C LEU A 32 13.53 2.91 11.47
N GLU A 33 12.37 2.58 12.04
CA GLU A 33 12.21 2.19 13.45
C GLU A 33 12.29 0.67 13.67
N ALA A 34 12.47 -0.10 12.59
CA ALA A 34 12.50 -1.56 12.66
C ALA A 34 13.60 -2.05 13.63
N PRO A 35 13.27 -2.96 14.58
CA PRO A 35 14.23 -3.39 15.61
C PRO A 35 15.39 -4.20 15.05
N ASN A 36 15.22 -4.81 13.87
CA ASN A 36 16.24 -5.56 13.15
C ASN A 36 16.39 -5.02 11.71
N PRO A 37 17.38 -4.14 11.45
CA PRO A 37 17.61 -3.60 10.12
C PRO A 37 17.94 -4.70 9.11
N GLN A 38 17.26 -4.67 7.97
CA GLN A 38 17.39 -5.68 6.92
C GLN A 38 17.01 -5.11 5.55
N PHE A 39 17.34 -5.86 4.49
CA PHE A 39 16.84 -5.58 3.15
C PHE A 39 15.49 -6.27 2.93
N GLY A 40 14.52 -5.55 2.37
CA GLY A 40 13.20 -6.07 2.03
C GLY A 40 12.57 -5.31 0.87
N VAL A 41 11.71 -5.98 0.11
CA VAL A 41 10.89 -5.39 -0.95
C VAL A 41 9.44 -5.42 -0.50
N PHE A 42 8.79 -4.26 -0.45
CA PHE A 42 7.44 -4.10 0.07
C PHE A 42 6.52 -3.51 -0.98
N TYR A 43 5.29 -4.02 -1.07
CA TYR A 43 4.22 -3.36 -1.81
C TYR A 43 3.59 -2.27 -0.94
N GLY A 44 3.97 -1.01 -1.18
CA GLY A 44 3.32 0.15 -0.57
C GLY A 44 2.00 0.45 -1.27
N VAL A 45 0.90 -0.09 -0.75
CA VAL A 45 -0.46 0.17 -1.24
C VAL A 45 -1.38 0.42 -0.05
N SER A 46 -2.28 1.39 -0.19
CA SER A 46 -3.35 1.65 0.80
C SER A 46 -4.38 0.51 0.78
N LYS A 47 -5.28 0.46 1.77
CA LYS A 47 -6.28 -0.60 1.94
C LYS A 47 -7.11 -0.85 0.67
N GLY A 48 -7.61 -2.08 0.52
CA GLY A 48 -8.43 -2.50 -0.62
C GLY A 48 -7.64 -3.14 -1.76
N ALA A 49 -6.41 -3.58 -1.49
CA ALA A 49 -5.46 -4.12 -2.46
C ALA A 49 -5.17 -5.63 -2.22
N GLU A 50 -5.90 -6.25 -1.29
CA GLU A 50 -5.57 -7.53 -0.66
C GLU A 50 -5.71 -8.74 -1.58
N GLU A 51 -6.49 -8.64 -2.66
CA GLU A 51 -6.58 -9.71 -3.67
C GLU A 51 -5.44 -9.64 -4.70
N LYS A 52 -4.79 -8.49 -4.83
CA LYS A 52 -3.77 -8.25 -5.87
C LYS A 52 -2.34 -8.29 -5.32
N TRP A 53 -2.12 -7.82 -4.10
CA TRP A 53 -0.79 -7.65 -3.54
C TRP A 53 -0.67 -8.33 -2.18
N ASP A 54 0.42 -9.07 -2.00
CA ASP A 54 0.79 -9.61 -0.70
C ASP A 54 1.62 -8.57 0.08
N ILE A 55 1.02 -8.03 1.14
CA ILE A 55 1.65 -7.05 2.04
C ILE A 55 2.02 -7.65 3.40
N SER A 56 1.89 -8.97 3.57
CA SER A 56 2.13 -9.67 4.85
C SER A 56 3.52 -9.39 5.39
N ASN A 57 4.52 -9.33 4.51
CA ASN A 57 5.91 -9.06 4.89
C ASN A 57 6.11 -7.68 5.51
N ALA A 58 5.34 -6.66 5.14
CA ALA A 58 5.44 -5.34 5.74
C ALA A 58 4.94 -5.35 7.20
N LYS A 59 3.89 -6.12 7.48
CA LYS A 59 3.40 -6.34 8.84
C LYS A 59 4.40 -7.15 9.67
N GLU A 60 4.90 -8.25 9.12
CA GLU A 60 5.77 -9.18 9.86
C GLU A 60 7.16 -8.59 10.14
N LEU A 61 7.73 -7.87 9.17
CA LEU A 61 9.13 -7.43 9.24
C LEU A 61 9.29 -6.04 9.85
N VAL A 62 8.32 -5.15 9.61
CA VAL A 62 8.41 -3.73 10.06
C VAL A 62 7.17 -3.25 10.81
N GLY A 63 6.17 -4.12 11.04
CA GLY A 63 4.98 -3.77 11.82
C GLY A 63 4.02 -2.82 11.11
N TRP A 64 4.12 -2.66 9.79
CA TRP A 64 3.29 -1.71 9.04
C TRP A 64 1.98 -2.35 8.56
N GLU A 65 0.88 -1.60 8.70
CA GLU A 65 -0.42 -1.88 8.06
C GLU A 65 -0.98 -0.58 7.48
N PRO A 66 -1.50 -0.58 6.23
CA PRO A 66 -2.07 0.63 5.63
C PRO A 66 -3.33 1.07 6.39
N LYS A 67 -3.60 2.37 6.43
CA LYS A 67 -4.74 2.97 7.13
C LYS A 67 -5.73 3.61 6.19
N ASP A 68 -5.26 4.28 5.15
CA ASP A 68 -6.14 4.91 4.16
C ASP A 68 -6.78 3.87 3.25
N LYS A 69 -7.96 4.20 2.74
CA LYS A 69 -8.61 3.50 1.63
C LYS A 69 -8.81 4.55 0.53
N GLY A 70 -8.49 4.20 -0.72
CA GLY A 70 -8.87 5.04 -1.87
C GLY A 70 -10.39 5.27 -1.85
N ALA A 71 -10.82 6.48 -2.24
CA ALA A 71 -12.17 7.01 -2.05
C ALA A 71 -13.29 5.95 -2.12
N SER A 72 -14.02 5.82 -1.01
CA SER A 72 -15.42 5.37 -0.97
C SER A 72 -16.34 6.57 -1.01
#